data_AF-A0A945XVG1-F1
#
_entry.id   AF-A0A945XVG1-F1
#
_cell.length_a   1.000
_cell.length_b   1.000
_cell.length_c   1.000
_cell.angle_alpha   90.00
_cell.angle_beta   90.00
_cell.angle_gamma   90.00
#
_symmetry.space_group_name_H-M   'P 1'
#
loop_
_entity.id
_entity.type
_entity.pdbx_description
1 polymer ?
#
loop_
_entity_poly.entity_id
_entity_poly.type
_entity_poly.pdbx_seq_one_letter_code
_entity_poly.pdbx_strand_id
1 'polypeptide(L)'
;MNCDILSTLYIKSNGEILCNDDFGERVSLGSCDSNGEATSIHDTLNNDRYKSIRTALQSGEVPWPNVCENCSFFRPDEHYSNDLLKDRILQKIQFESSLACALKCPQCSNLIQIKTRTGSRHFSPESMSDLLHDLKKNEYQIRSIEYCGQGEPLNNPRFPELLATARRIFPSTLQRVITNGNHDYSKTMGTEFVEEILVAIDGAYQESYEKYRVKGDISKAFQFMKDAIKFQKPNGGLVVWKYVLFETNDSDEELLEAQRLADQFGVSRLWFVHSHTTNRSKRYTYQNPHTVPVTSSRVKIDSHPSYLRHAVTIAPAKTPDRIYGDNSIVCLMYVDRIIVHANRSISISGWAASESSLSHIALRVGDDYLGDLNFIMRRPDVVENHTVFNEVLCGFDSLLPCNQNAIEPGQLLRFDFFDDETKIASFSLEIENRAL
;
A
#
# COMPACT_ATOMS: atom_id res chain seq x y z
N MET A 1 -15.28 -8.49 -14.21
CA MET A 1 -15.33 -8.23 -12.76
C MET A 1 -14.10 -8.86 -12.12
N ASN A 2 -13.50 -8.16 -11.16
CA ASN A 2 -12.30 -8.58 -10.45
C ASN A 2 -12.43 -8.35 -8.94
N CYS A 3 -11.54 -8.98 -8.16
CA CYS A 3 -11.42 -8.74 -6.72
C CYS A 3 -10.04 -9.14 -6.21
N ASP A 4 -9.47 -8.31 -5.33
CA ASP A 4 -8.16 -8.52 -4.72
C ASP A 4 -8.03 -9.84 -3.94
N ILE A 5 -9.14 -10.47 -3.54
CA ILE A 5 -9.13 -11.77 -2.83
C ILE A 5 -8.60 -12.91 -3.72
N LEU A 6 -8.63 -12.76 -5.05
CA LEU A 6 -8.00 -13.71 -5.98
C LEU A 6 -6.49 -13.48 -6.16
N SER A 7 -5.89 -12.60 -5.37
CA SER A 7 -4.44 -12.38 -5.32
C SER A 7 -3.92 -12.12 -3.90
N THR A 8 -4.81 -12.09 -2.91
CA THR A 8 -4.53 -11.76 -1.51
C THR A 8 -5.00 -12.87 -0.59
N LEU A 9 -4.15 -13.30 0.34
CA LEU A 9 -4.53 -14.18 1.43
C LEU A 9 -4.59 -13.36 2.73
N TYR A 10 -5.75 -13.34 3.40
CA TYR A 10 -5.93 -12.58 4.63
C TYR A 10 -6.22 -13.49 5.83
N ILE A 11 -5.35 -13.42 6.84
CA ILE A 11 -5.33 -14.34 7.98
C ILE A 11 -5.46 -13.55 9.28
N LYS A 12 -6.42 -13.96 10.10
CA LYS A 12 -6.75 -13.35 11.39
C LYS A 12 -5.85 -13.90 12.50
N SER A 13 -5.82 -13.22 13.65
CA SER A 13 -4.97 -13.64 14.78
C SER A 13 -5.27 -15.03 15.34
N ASN A 14 -6.47 -15.54 15.09
CA ASN A 14 -6.94 -16.86 15.52
C ASN A 14 -6.79 -17.93 14.41
N GLY A 15 -6.19 -17.60 13.27
CA GLY A 15 -6.00 -18.50 12.13
C GLY A 15 -7.13 -18.54 11.11
N GLU A 16 -8.26 -17.88 11.37
CA GLU A 16 -9.34 -17.77 10.37
C GLU A 16 -8.86 -17.05 9.11
N ILE A 17 -9.29 -17.56 7.96
CA ILE A 17 -9.06 -16.93 6.66
C ILE A 17 -10.38 -16.31 6.23
N LEU A 18 -10.42 -14.98 6.15
CA LEU A 18 -11.61 -14.22 5.79
C LEU A 18 -11.44 -13.57 4.41
N CYS A 19 -12.55 -13.21 3.78
CA CYS A 19 -12.53 -12.21 2.74
C CYS A 19 -11.95 -10.93 3.34
N ASN A 20 -10.93 -10.35 2.69
CA ASN A 20 -10.33 -9.08 3.08
C ASN A 20 -11.25 -7.90 2.70
N ASP A 21 -12.55 -8.00 2.97
CA ASP A 21 -13.47 -6.90 2.71
C ASP A 21 -13.39 -5.85 3.82
N ASP A 22 -13.57 -4.59 3.45
CA ASP A 22 -13.71 -3.48 4.39
C ASP A 22 -15.17 -3.27 4.84
N PHE A 23 -16.07 -4.22 4.53
CA PHE A 23 -17.48 -4.22 4.88
C PHE A 23 -17.81 -5.16 6.08
N GLY A 24 -16.79 -5.40 6.91
CA GLY A 24 -16.93 -6.08 8.19
C GLY A 24 -16.48 -7.55 8.20
N GLU A 25 -15.80 -8.02 7.15
CA GLU A 25 -15.11 -9.32 7.13
C GLU A 25 -16.05 -10.50 7.37
N ARG A 26 -17.23 -10.43 6.75
CA ARG A 26 -18.36 -11.31 7.10
C ARG A 26 -18.29 -12.68 6.46
N VAL A 27 -17.38 -12.87 5.51
CA VAL A 27 -17.26 -14.08 4.72
C VAL A 27 -16.01 -14.84 5.14
N SER A 28 -16.18 -15.95 5.83
CA SER A 28 -15.10 -16.91 6.03
C SER A 28 -14.81 -17.69 4.76
N LEU A 29 -13.53 -17.85 4.44
CA LEU A 29 -13.01 -18.60 3.31
C LEU A 29 -12.28 -19.88 3.74
N GLY A 30 -12.02 -20.04 5.04
CA GLY A 30 -11.37 -21.22 5.60
C GLY A 30 -10.63 -20.89 6.89
N SER A 31 -9.66 -21.72 7.25
CA SER A 31 -8.74 -21.50 8.37
C SER A 31 -7.39 -22.12 8.06
N CYS A 32 -6.31 -21.56 8.61
CA CYS A 32 -5.00 -22.21 8.63
C CYS A 32 -4.81 -23.13 9.85
N ASP A 33 -5.69 -23.01 10.84
CA ASP A 33 -5.69 -23.78 12.09
C ASP A 33 -7.13 -24.18 12.41
N SER A 34 -7.41 -25.48 12.36
CA SER A 34 -8.73 -26.03 12.66
C SER A 34 -8.61 -26.91 13.90
N ASN A 35 -9.01 -26.37 15.06
CA ASN A 35 -8.97 -27.06 16.36
C ASN A 35 -7.56 -27.52 16.80
N GLY A 36 -6.51 -26.77 16.45
CA GLY A 36 -5.12 -27.10 16.82
C GLY A 36 -4.41 -28.01 15.82
N GLU A 37 -5.04 -28.30 14.68
CA GLU A 37 -4.41 -29.00 13.55
C GLU A 37 -4.21 -28.05 12.37
N ALA A 38 -2.98 -28.02 11.85
CA ALA A 38 -2.63 -27.26 10.67
C ALA A 38 -3.46 -27.73 9.46
N THR A 39 -4.14 -26.80 8.81
CA THR A 39 -4.93 -27.07 7.60
C THR A 39 -4.09 -26.74 6.37
N SER A 40 -4.15 -27.55 5.30
CA SER A 40 -3.47 -27.21 4.05
C SER A 40 -4.06 -25.92 3.46
N ILE A 41 -3.18 -24.96 3.23
CA ILE A 41 -3.53 -23.68 2.63
C ILE A 41 -3.72 -23.84 1.13
N HIS A 42 -2.93 -24.71 0.48
CA HIS A 42 -3.20 -25.07 -0.89
C HIS A 42 -4.63 -25.59 -1.07
N ASP A 43 -5.11 -26.47 -0.19
CA ASP A 43 -6.48 -26.97 -0.26
C ASP A 43 -7.50 -25.87 0.05
N THR A 44 -7.21 -25.00 1.02
CA THR A 44 -8.08 -23.86 1.35
C THR A 44 -8.25 -22.92 0.15
N LEU A 45 -7.16 -22.57 -0.53
CA LEU A 45 -7.18 -21.72 -1.74
C LEU A 45 -7.88 -22.41 -2.94
N ASN A 46 -8.16 -23.71 -2.85
CA ASN A 46 -8.83 -24.51 -3.87
C ASN A 46 -10.18 -25.09 -3.41
N ASN A 47 -10.69 -24.63 -2.27
CA ASN A 47 -11.99 -25.08 -1.78
C ASN A 47 -13.16 -24.51 -2.59
N ASP A 48 -14.36 -24.96 -2.27
CA ASP A 48 -15.56 -24.57 -3.01
C ASP A 48 -15.88 -23.07 -2.90
N ARG A 49 -15.46 -22.40 -1.83
CA ARG A 49 -15.67 -20.95 -1.66
C ARG A 49 -14.81 -20.15 -2.65
N TYR A 50 -13.52 -20.44 -2.75
CA TYR A 50 -12.65 -19.81 -3.75
C TYR A 50 -13.09 -20.16 -5.18
N LYS A 51 -13.50 -21.41 -5.44
CA LYS A 51 -14.07 -21.81 -6.75
C LYS A 51 -15.33 -21.01 -7.09
N SER A 52 -16.21 -20.77 -6.11
CA SER A 52 -17.44 -20.01 -6.30
C SER A 52 -17.14 -18.54 -6.62
N ILE A 53 -16.17 -17.93 -5.92
CA ILE A 53 -15.70 -16.57 -6.22
C ILE A 53 -15.16 -16.49 -7.66
N ARG A 54 -14.29 -17.42 -8.05
CA ARG A 54 -13.73 -17.44 -9.42
C ARG A 54 -14.82 -17.57 -10.47
N THR A 55 -15.76 -18.50 -10.27
CA THR A 55 -16.85 -18.76 -11.21
C THR A 55 -17.73 -17.52 -11.39
N ALA A 56 -18.16 -16.91 -10.29
CA ALA A 56 -18.99 -15.71 -10.32
C ALA A 56 -18.29 -14.53 -11.01
N LEU A 57 -17.02 -14.23 -10.65
CA LEU A 57 -16.30 -13.12 -11.26
C LEU A 57 -16.07 -13.33 -12.77
N GLN A 58 -15.80 -14.58 -13.18
CA GLN A 58 -15.63 -14.95 -14.58
C GLN A 58 -16.96 -14.86 -15.38
N SER A 59 -18.10 -15.16 -14.76
CA SER A 59 -19.43 -15.01 -15.38
C SER A 59 -19.98 -13.58 -15.33
N GLY A 60 -19.27 -12.63 -14.70
CA GLY A 60 -19.75 -11.27 -14.51
C GLY A 60 -20.83 -11.15 -13.42
N GLU A 61 -20.84 -12.09 -12.49
CA GLU A 61 -21.74 -12.12 -11.34
C GLU A 61 -21.03 -11.69 -10.05
N VAL A 62 -21.83 -11.24 -9.08
CA VAL A 62 -21.35 -10.84 -7.76
C VAL A 62 -21.16 -12.08 -6.88
N PRO A 63 -19.95 -12.36 -6.34
CA PRO A 63 -19.69 -13.58 -5.56
C PRO A 63 -20.54 -13.72 -4.30
N TRP A 64 -20.72 -12.62 -3.55
CA TRP A 64 -21.49 -12.58 -2.32
C TRP A 64 -22.43 -11.36 -2.34
N PRO A 65 -23.67 -11.53 -2.84
CA PRO A 65 -24.64 -10.44 -2.92
C PRO A 65 -24.90 -9.79 -1.56
N ASN A 66 -25.05 -8.47 -1.57
CA ASN A 66 -25.13 -7.57 -0.40
C ASN A 66 -23.83 -7.40 0.41
N VAL A 67 -22.75 -8.09 0.06
CA VAL A 67 -21.43 -7.94 0.69
C VAL A 67 -20.46 -7.32 -0.28
N CYS A 68 -20.23 -7.96 -1.42
CA CYS A 68 -19.24 -7.54 -2.41
C CYS A 68 -19.57 -6.14 -2.98
N GLU A 69 -20.84 -5.81 -3.14
CA GLU A 69 -21.26 -4.50 -3.65
C GLU A 69 -21.02 -3.36 -2.66
N ASN A 70 -20.65 -3.65 -1.42
CA ASN A 70 -20.28 -2.66 -0.42
C ASN A 70 -18.78 -2.70 -0.09
N CYS A 71 -18.03 -3.60 -0.70
CA CYS A 71 -16.60 -3.80 -0.47
C CYS A 71 -15.76 -2.89 -1.38
N SER A 72 -14.84 -2.14 -0.78
CA SER A 72 -13.87 -1.28 -1.46
C SER A 72 -12.78 -2.02 -2.21
N PHE A 73 -12.71 -3.36 -2.14
CA PHE A 73 -11.78 -4.20 -2.89
C PHE A 73 -12.47 -5.02 -4.00
N PHE A 74 -13.79 -4.87 -4.15
CA PHE A 74 -14.51 -5.40 -5.29
C PHE A 74 -14.36 -4.42 -6.47
N ARG A 75 -13.99 -4.93 -7.64
CA ARG A 75 -13.68 -4.15 -8.84
C ARG A 75 -14.59 -4.61 -9.98
N PRO A 76 -15.86 -4.15 -10.01
CA PRO A 76 -16.82 -4.63 -11.01
C PRO A 76 -16.38 -4.27 -12.44
N ASP A 77 -15.71 -3.13 -12.59
CA ASP A 77 -15.34 -2.57 -13.89
C ASP A 77 -13.97 -3.06 -14.41
N GLU A 78 -13.23 -3.82 -13.59
CA GLU A 78 -11.99 -4.47 -14.02
C GLU A 78 -12.25 -5.86 -14.60
N HIS A 79 -11.39 -6.27 -15.53
CA HIS A 79 -11.43 -7.62 -16.09
C HIS A 79 -10.99 -8.65 -15.08
N TYR A 80 -11.54 -9.85 -15.25
CA TYR A 80 -11.22 -10.98 -14.43
C TYR A 80 -9.72 -11.31 -14.53
N SER A 81 -9.03 -11.30 -13.38
CA SER A 81 -7.70 -11.86 -13.22
C SER A 81 -7.69 -12.88 -12.09
N ASN A 82 -6.78 -13.86 -12.18
CA ASN A 82 -6.63 -14.92 -11.19
C ASN A 82 -5.20 -15.49 -11.20
N ASP A 83 -4.23 -14.60 -11.00
CA ASP A 83 -2.81 -14.93 -10.85
C ASP A 83 -2.59 -16.03 -9.80
N LEU A 84 -3.41 -16.05 -8.74
CA LEU A 84 -3.33 -17.03 -7.66
C LEU A 84 -3.51 -18.47 -8.14
N LEU A 85 -4.51 -18.74 -8.98
CA LEU A 85 -4.73 -20.10 -9.49
C LEU A 85 -3.83 -20.40 -10.69
N LYS A 86 -3.64 -19.42 -11.57
CA LYS A 86 -2.98 -19.62 -12.85
C LYS A 86 -1.46 -19.73 -12.71
N ASP A 87 -0.87 -18.80 -11.97
CA ASP A 87 0.58 -18.61 -11.88
C ASP A 87 1.12 -18.93 -10.48
N ARG A 88 0.24 -19.30 -9.54
CA ARG A 88 0.56 -19.54 -8.11
C ARG A 88 1.25 -18.33 -7.47
N ILE A 89 0.82 -17.12 -7.83
CA ILE A 89 1.35 -15.89 -7.28
C ILE A 89 0.36 -15.31 -6.28
N LEU A 90 0.81 -15.18 -5.02
CA LEU A 90 0.17 -14.35 -4.01
C LEU A 90 0.83 -12.96 -4.07
N GLN A 91 0.06 -11.96 -4.47
CA GLN A 91 0.51 -10.56 -4.48
C GLN A 91 0.71 -10.06 -3.04
N LYS A 92 -0.16 -10.50 -2.12
CA LYS A 92 -0.06 -10.15 -0.71
C LYS A 92 -0.55 -11.29 0.19
N ILE A 93 0.17 -11.54 1.28
CA ILE A 93 -0.41 -12.18 2.46
C ILE A 93 -0.52 -11.13 3.54
N GLN A 94 -1.71 -10.91 4.07
CA GLN A 94 -1.93 -10.00 5.19
C GLN A 94 -2.18 -10.81 6.46
N PHE A 95 -1.29 -10.66 7.45
CA PHE A 95 -1.42 -11.26 8.77
C PHE A 95 -1.85 -10.22 9.80
N GLU A 96 -2.96 -10.49 10.46
CA GLU A 96 -3.26 -9.85 11.73
C GLU A 96 -2.49 -10.58 12.84
N SER A 97 -1.26 -10.13 13.10
CA SER A 97 -0.43 -10.75 14.15
C SER A 97 -1.03 -10.63 15.54
N SER A 98 -1.84 -9.60 15.79
CA SER A 98 -2.52 -9.39 17.07
C SER A 98 -3.88 -8.70 16.88
N LEU A 99 -4.88 -9.17 17.64
CA LEU A 99 -6.14 -8.44 17.85
C LEU A 99 -6.04 -7.43 19.01
N ALA A 100 -5.03 -7.53 19.85
CA ALA A 100 -4.86 -6.63 20.98
C ALA A 100 -4.41 -5.24 20.51
N CYS A 101 -5.02 -4.19 21.05
CA CYS A 101 -4.64 -2.80 20.82
C CYS A 101 -4.75 -2.00 22.12
N ALA A 102 -3.77 -1.12 22.37
CA ALA A 102 -3.77 -0.24 23.54
C ALA A 102 -4.57 1.05 23.30
N LEU A 103 -4.76 1.43 22.03
CA LEU A 103 -5.52 2.60 21.61
C LEU A 103 -7.02 2.30 21.51
N LYS A 104 -7.85 3.35 21.46
CA LYS A 104 -9.31 3.25 21.35
C LYS A 104 -9.88 4.14 20.24
N CYS A 105 -9.38 3.95 19.02
CA CYS A 105 -9.72 4.85 17.90
C CYS A 105 -11.22 4.76 17.54
N PRO A 106 -11.96 5.89 17.46
CA PRO A 106 -13.42 5.89 17.32
C PRO A 106 -13.99 5.17 16.09
N GLN A 107 -13.25 5.09 14.98
CA GLN A 107 -13.67 4.42 13.74
C GLN A 107 -13.01 3.05 13.53
N CYS A 108 -12.23 2.57 14.49
CA CYS A 108 -11.61 1.25 14.40
C CYS A 108 -12.60 0.16 14.83
N SER A 109 -12.71 -0.91 14.04
CA SER A 109 -13.57 -2.05 14.36
C SER A 109 -13.03 -2.94 15.50
N ASN A 110 -11.84 -2.65 16.03
CA ASN A 110 -11.20 -3.40 17.12
C ASN A 110 -12.13 -3.67 18.31
N LEU A 111 -12.86 -2.65 18.78
CA LEU A 111 -13.72 -2.77 19.95
C LEU A 111 -14.88 -3.75 19.75
N ILE A 112 -15.35 -3.90 18.52
CA ILE A 112 -16.37 -4.88 18.14
C ILE A 112 -15.70 -6.25 18.02
N GLN A 113 -14.60 -6.34 17.26
CA GLN A 113 -13.88 -7.58 16.97
C GLN A 113 -13.38 -8.29 18.24
N ILE A 114 -12.83 -7.56 19.22
CA ILE A 114 -12.38 -8.11 20.52
C ILE A 114 -13.54 -8.77 21.29
N LYS A 115 -14.78 -8.30 21.11
CA LYS A 115 -15.96 -8.82 21.80
C LYS A 115 -16.60 -9.99 21.05
N THR A 116 -16.54 -9.99 19.73
CA THR A 116 -17.27 -10.95 18.90
C THR A 116 -16.41 -12.13 18.45
N ARG A 117 -15.10 -11.94 18.28
CA ARG A 117 -14.22 -12.97 17.75
C ARG A 117 -13.68 -13.87 18.86
N THR A 118 -13.73 -15.18 18.62
CA THR A 118 -13.24 -16.21 19.54
C THR A 118 -11.86 -16.72 19.12
N GLY A 119 -11.21 -17.51 19.97
CA GLY A 119 -9.88 -18.07 19.71
C GLY A 119 -8.73 -17.14 20.10
N SER A 120 -7.54 -17.41 19.55
CA SER A 120 -6.32 -16.69 19.92
C SER A 120 -6.36 -15.22 19.50
N ARG A 121 -5.85 -14.35 20.37
CA ARG A 121 -5.62 -12.93 20.07
C ARG A 121 -4.29 -12.66 19.42
N HIS A 122 -3.41 -13.65 19.35
CA HIS A 122 -2.06 -13.55 18.80
C HIS A 122 -1.82 -14.69 17.82
N PHE A 123 -1.44 -14.34 16.60
CA PHE A 123 -1.03 -15.34 15.62
C PHE A 123 0.32 -15.95 16.02
N SER A 124 0.47 -17.27 15.91
CA SER A 124 1.67 -17.95 16.39
C SER A 124 2.72 -18.12 15.27
N PRO A 125 4.03 -18.04 15.58
CA PRO A 125 5.10 -18.40 14.65
C PRO A 125 5.02 -19.84 14.13
N GLU A 126 4.48 -20.76 14.94
CA GLU A 126 4.28 -22.16 14.55
C GLU A 126 3.24 -22.27 13.42
N SER A 127 2.05 -21.68 13.62
CA SER A 127 1.00 -21.63 12.59
C SER A 127 1.49 -20.91 11.32
N MET A 128 2.26 -19.82 11.47
CA MET A 128 2.88 -19.14 10.33
C MET A 128 3.86 -20.07 9.59
N SER A 129 4.69 -20.80 10.34
CA SER A 129 5.67 -21.72 9.77
C SER A 129 4.98 -22.83 8.97
N ASP A 130 3.95 -23.46 9.52
CA ASP A 130 3.23 -24.54 8.82
C ASP A 130 2.58 -24.04 7.53
N LEU A 131 1.89 -22.89 7.61
CA LEU A 131 1.27 -22.23 6.46
C LEU A 131 2.29 -21.91 5.36
N LEU A 132 3.42 -21.28 5.71
CA LEU A 132 4.41 -20.86 4.72
C LEU A 132 5.14 -22.06 4.12
N HIS A 133 5.38 -23.13 4.88
CA HIS A 133 5.94 -24.36 4.31
C HIS A 133 4.95 -25.06 3.35
N ASP A 134 3.65 -25.06 3.65
CA ASP A 134 2.64 -25.61 2.74
C ASP A 134 2.59 -24.81 1.43
N LEU A 135 2.60 -23.47 1.50
CA LEU A 135 2.69 -22.62 0.31
C LEU A 135 3.97 -22.89 -0.50
N LYS A 136 5.12 -22.99 0.17
CA LYS A 136 6.41 -23.27 -0.47
C LYS A 136 6.43 -24.65 -1.13
N LYS A 137 5.91 -25.67 -0.45
CA LYS A 137 5.78 -27.05 -0.97
C LYS A 137 4.91 -27.11 -2.22
N ASN A 138 3.88 -26.25 -2.28
CA ASN A 138 2.98 -26.13 -3.41
C ASN A 138 3.41 -25.02 -4.40
N GLU A 139 4.68 -24.62 -4.40
CA GLU A 139 5.29 -23.75 -5.41
C GLU A 139 4.63 -22.36 -5.54
N TYR A 140 4.01 -21.85 -4.47
CA TYR A 140 3.51 -20.49 -4.46
C TYR A 140 4.66 -19.48 -4.35
N GLN A 141 4.58 -18.41 -5.15
CA GLN A 141 5.40 -17.22 -5.01
C GLN A 141 4.63 -16.18 -4.19
N ILE A 142 5.33 -15.51 -3.27
CA ILE A 142 4.74 -14.47 -2.42
C ILE A 142 5.49 -13.17 -2.68
N ARG A 143 4.79 -12.17 -3.22
CA ARG A 143 5.39 -10.85 -3.49
C ARG A 143 5.60 -10.07 -2.20
N SER A 144 4.58 -10.03 -1.34
CA SER A 144 4.65 -9.32 -0.07
C SER A 144 3.91 -10.01 1.07
N ILE A 145 4.43 -9.83 2.29
CA ILE A 145 3.78 -10.16 3.55
C ILE A 145 3.57 -8.85 4.31
N GLU A 146 2.33 -8.56 4.67
CA GLU A 146 1.92 -7.36 5.39
C GLU A 146 1.39 -7.72 6.79
N TYR A 147 1.94 -7.11 7.82
CA TYR A 147 1.48 -7.26 9.20
C TYR A 147 0.53 -6.10 9.51
N CYS A 148 -0.77 -6.37 9.41
CA CYS A 148 -1.85 -5.40 9.62
C CYS A 148 -3.19 -6.12 9.87
N GLY A 149 -4.07 -5.49 10.65
CA GLY A 149 -5.42 -5.97 10.89
C GLY A 149 -6.17 -5.04 11.84
N GLN A 150 -7.06 -5.59 12.65
CA GLN A 150 -7.95 -4.81 13.52
C GLN A 150 -7.36 -4.63 14.90
N GLY A 151 -6.25 -5.29 15.25
CA GLY A 151 -5.43 -4.94 16.41
C GLY A 151 -4.18 -4.17 16.04
N GLU A 152 -3.20 -4.18 16.93
CA GLU A 152 -1.89 -3.56 16.73
C GLU A 152 -0.82 -4.65 16.60
N PRO A 153 -0.14 -4.76 15.45
CA PRO A 153 0.79 -5.86 15.21
C PRO A 153 1.84 -6.08 16.29
N LEU A 154 2.38 -4.98 16.85
CA LEU A 154 3.45 -5.00 17.84
C LEU A 154 2.97 -5.37 19.26
N ASN A 155 1.67 -5.57 19.47
CA ASN A 155 1.15 -6.19 20.69
C ASN A 155 1.26 -7.72 20.68
N ASN A 156 1.68 -8.35 19.57
CA ASN A 156 2.05 -9.75 19.61
C ASN A 156 3.42 -9.89 20.32
N PRO A 157 3.51 -10.57 21.48
CA PRO A 157 4.78 -10.68 22.21
C PRO A 157 5.87 -11.46 21.46
N ARG A 158 5.48 -12.24 20.44
CA ARG A 158 6.38 -13.02 19.58
C ARG A 158 6.49 -12.42 18.17
N PHE A 159 6.18 -11.13 18.01
CA PHE A 159 6.27 -10.46 16.70
C PHE A 159 7.63 -10.60 16.01
N PRO A 160 8.80 -10.46 16.69
CA PRO A 160 10.10 -10.69 16.07
C PRO A 160 10.26 -12.09 15.46
N GLU A 161 9.65 -13.11 16.09
CA GLU A 161 9.70 -14.49 15.59
C GLU A 161 8.85 -14.69 14.33
N LEU A 162 7.77 -13.92 14.17
CA LEU A 162 6.97 -13.90 12.93
C LEU A 162 7.80 -13.36 11.76
N LEU A 163 8.51 -12.24 11.96
CA LEU A 163 9.40 -11.66 10.94
C LEU A 163 10.50 -12.65 10.54
N ALA A 164 11.14 -13.29 11.53
CA ALA A 164 12.20 -14.25 11.29
C ALA A 164 11.68 -15.52 10.58
N THR A 165 10.47 -15.96 10.91
CA THR A 165 9.82 -17.11 10.25
C THR A 165 9.56 -16.84 8.78
N ALA A 166 8.97 -15.69 8.45
CA ALA A 166 8.74 -15.27 7.07
C ALA A 166 10.06 -15.19 6.29
N ARG A 167 11.06 -14.49 6.84
CA ARG A 167 12.38 -14.34 6.20
C ARG A 167 13.09 -15.67 5.97
N ARG A 168 13.03 -16.59 6.94
CA ARG A 168 13.67 -17.91 6.84
C ARG A 168 13.06 -18.76 5.73
N ILE A 169 11.74 -18.74 5.56
CA ILE A 169 11.04 -19.61 4.60
C ILE A 169 11.04 -18.99 3.20
N PHE A 170 10.80 -17.68 3.12
CA PHE A 170 10.77 -16.87 1.89
C PHE A 170 11.72 -15.66 1.98
N PRO A 171 13.04 -15.85 1.76
CA PRO A 171 14.05 -14.82 2.01
C PRO A 171 13.94 -13.57 1.14
N SER A 172 13.36 -13.70 -0.06
CA SER A 172 13.20 -12.60 -1.03
C SER A 172 11.83 -11.91 -0.95
N THR A 173 10.92 -12.38 -0.10
CA THR A 173 9.58 -11.77 0.02
C THR A 173 9.66 -10.48 0.81
N LEU A 174 9.05 -9.42 0.27
CA LEU A 174 8.97 -8.12 0.93
C LEU A 174 8.11 -8.22 2.19
N GLN A 175 8.59 -7.68 3.29
CA GLN A 175 7.84 -7.60 4.54
C GLN A 175 7.48 -6.14 4.83
N ARG A 176 6.21 -5.90 5.13
CA ARG A 176 5.66 -4.59 5.48
C ARG A 176 4.98 -4.64 6.84
N VAL A 177 5.26 -3.68 7.70
CA VAL A 177 4.61 -3.54 9.01
C VAL A 177 3.79 -2.26 9.06
N ILE A 178 2.51 -2.35 9.43
CA ILE A 178 1.63 -1.20 9.62
C ILE A 178 1.27 -1.10 11.10
N THR A 179 1.84 -0.12 11.79
CA THR A 179 1.72 0.03 13.26
C THR A 179 1.26 1.44 13.64
N ASN A 180 0.66 1.59 14.82
CA ASN A 180 0.39 2.90 15.42
C ASN A 180 1.62 3.54 16.10
N GLY A 181 2.75 2.81 16.21
CA GLY A 181 4.01 3.32 16.74
C GLY A 181 4.07 3.57 18.25
N ASN A 182 3.02 3.30 19.04
CA ASN A 182 3.03 3.50 20.49
C ASN A 182 3.77 2.38 21.26
N HIS A 183 4.95 2.03 20.76
CA HIS A 183 5.78 0.93 21.23
C HIS A 183 7.25 1.34 21.30
N ASP A 184 8.04 0.55 22.04
CA ASP A 184 9.50 0.64 22.00
C ASP A 184 10.00 -0.19 20.80
N TYR A 185 10.59 0.47 19.81
CA TYR A 185 11.06 -0.16 18.57
C TYR A 185 12.01 -1.34 18.85
N SER A 186 13.01 -1.11 19.70
CA SER A 186 14.07 -2.08 20.00
C SER A 186 13.53 -3.36 20.66
N LYS A 187 12.45 -3.24 21.44
CA LYS A 187 11.83 -4.37 22.15
C LYS A 187 10.83 -5.15 21.30
N THR A 188 10.32 -4.55 20.22
CA THR A 188 9.18 -5.12 19.47
C THR A 188 9.54 -5.59 18.06
N MET A 189 10.52 -4.97 17.40
CA MET A 189 10.88 -5.32 16.02
C MET A 189 11.99 -6.38 15.92
N GLY A 190 12.81 -6.54 16.97
CA GLY A 190 13.95 -7.47 16.96
C GLY A 190 15.07 -7.03 16.01
N THR A 191 15.80 -8.00 15.44
CA THR A 191 16.98 -7.75 14.58
C THR A 191 16.71 -7.95 13.09
N GLU A 192 15.56 -8.53 12.74
CA GLU A 192 15.19 -8.75 11.34
C GLU A 192 14.91 -7.41 10.65
N PHE A 193 15.33 -7.31 9.39
CA PHE A 193 15.03 -6.13 8.60
C PHE A 193 13.64 -6.26 7.96
N VAL A 194 12.97 -5.11 7.84
CA VAL A 194 11.66 -4.97 7.23
C VAL A 194 11.80 -3.95 6.11
N GLU A 195 11.32 -4.29 4.92
CA GLU A 195 11.43 -3.44 3.74
C GLU A 195 10.57 -2.17 3.85
N GLU A 196 9.44 -2.22 4.56
CA GLU A 196 8.63 -1.03 4.79
C GLU A 196 7.94 -1.02 6.15
N ILE A 197 8.06 0.08 6.89
CA ILE A 197 7.34 0.33 8.13
C ILE A 197 6.47 1.57 7.93
N LEU A 198 5.16 1.37 7.90
CA LEU A 198 4.18 2.45 7.98
C LEU A 198 3.83 2.70 9.44
N VAL A 199 4.18 3.89 9.92
CA VAL A 199 3.80 4.37 11.26
C VAL A 199 2.59 5.30 11.11
N ALA A 200 1.43 4.84 11.56
CA ALA A 200 0.16 5.54 11.43
C ALA A 200 -0.03 6.52 12.59
N ILE A 201 0.32 7.78 12.35
CA ILE A 201 0.26 8.89 13.30
C ILE A 201 -0.62 9.98 12.69
N ASP A 202 -1.84 10.11 13.20
CA ASP A 202 -2.86 11.00 12.62
C ASP A 202 -2.88 12.36 13.34
N GLY A 203 -1.76 13.09 13.31
CA GLY A 203 -1.59 14.39 13.96
C GLY A 203 -0.12 14.81 14.01
N ALA A 204 0.15 16.11 14.06
CA ALA A 204 1.47 16.69 14.33
C ALA A 204 1.61 17.10 15.81
N TYR A 205 0.48 17.41 16.47
CA TYR A 205 0.43 17.77 17.88
C TYR A 205 -0.33 16.74 18.70
N GLN A 206 -0.02 16.63 19.99
CA GLN A 206 -0.69 15.67 20.88
C GLN A 206 -2.20 15.94 20.96
N GLU A 207 -2.62 17.20 21.03
CA GLU A 207 -4.02 17.60 21.21
C GLU A 207 -4.92 17.14 20.04
N SER A 208 -4.47 17.30 18.80
CA SER A 208 -5.17 16.86 17.59
C SER A 208 -5.10 15.34 17.41
N TYR A 209 -3.91 14.76 17.61
CA TYR A 209 -3.63 13.34 17.51
C TYR A 209 -4.54 12.49 18.41
N GLU A 210 -4.66 12.87 19.69
CA GLU A 210 -5.38 12.06 20.68
C GLU A 210 -6.90 12.06 20.51
N LYS A 211 -7.45 13.02 19.74
CA LYS A 211 -8.90 13.04 19.43
C LYS A 211 -9.32 11.79 18.67
N TYR A 212 -8.49 11.34 17.72
CA TYR A 212 -8.71 10.10 16.99
C TYR A 212 -7.93 8.94 17.61
N ARG A 213 -6.64 9.10 17.90
CA ARG A 213 -5.78 8.06 18.49
C ARG A 213 -5.91 8.06 20.01
N VAL A 214 -7.11 7.82 20.52
CA VAL A 214 -7.43 7.88 21.95
C VAL A 214 -6.51 6.95 22.75
N LYS A 215 -5.91 7.50 23.82
CA LYS A 215 -4.82 6.91 24.65
C LYS A 215 -3.43 6.87 24.00
N GLY A 216 -3.27 7.45 22.83
CA GLY A 216 -1.98 7.56 22.17
C GLY A 216 -1.11 8.64 22.79
N ASP A 217 0.19 8.42 22.70
CA ASP A 217 1.25 9.35 23.05
C ASP A 217 2.06 9.61 21.78
N ILE A 218 1.89 10.79 21.20
CA ILE A 218 2.54 11.16 19.94
C ILE A 218 4.06 11.18 20.08
N SER A 219 4.58 11.51 21.28
CA SER A 219 6.02 11.53 21.51
C SER A 219 6.61 10.13 21.43
N LYS A 220 5.90 9.12 21.95
CA LYS A 220 6.29 7.71 21.77
C LYS A 220 6.21 7.28 20.31
N ALA A 221 5.15 7.66 19.60
CA ALA A 221 5.01 7.30 18.20
C ALA A 221 6.09 7.93 17.30
N PHE A 222 6.43 9.21 17.54
CA PHE A 222 7.56 9.87 16.91
C PHE A 222 8.89 9.24 17.30
N GLN A 223 9.07 8.84 18.56
CA GLN A 223 10.29 8.15 18.98
C GLN A 223 10.43 6.80 18.27
N PHE A 224 9.37 5.99 18.21
CA PHE A 224 9.36 4.74 17.45
C PHE A 224 9.74 4.97 15.98
N MET A 225 9.15 5.98 15.33
CA MET A 225 9.42 6.30 13.94
C MET A 225 10.89 6.73 13.72
N LYS A 226 11.45 7.58 14.57
CA LYS A 226 12.87 7.96 14.51
C LYS A 226 13.80 6.77 14.74
N ASP A 227 13.46 5.88 15.66
CA ASP A 227 14.23 4.66 15.91
C ASP A 227 14.14 3.70 14.71
N ALA A 228 12.96 3.58 14.08
CA ALA A 228 12.81 2.83 12.84
C ALA A 228 13.73 3.36 11.74
N ILE A 229 13.78 4.68 11.54
CA ILE A 229 14.68 5.32 10.55
C ILE A 229 16.15 5.03 10.89
N LYS A 230 16.51 5.14 12.17
CA LYS A 230 17.89 4.95 12.63
C LYS A 230 18.38 3.51 12.51
N PHE A 231 17.51 2.54 12.82
CA PHE A 231 17.89 1.13 12.93
C PHE A 231 17.56 0.29 11.69
N GLN A 232 16.74 0.81 10.76
CA GLN A 232 16.63 0.16 9.46
C GLN A 232 17.96 0.22 8.71
N LYS A 233 18.24 -0.83 7.92
CA LYS A 233 19.51 -0.95 7.21
C LYS A 233 19.70 0.23 6.25
N PRO A 234 20.93 0.77 6.10
CA PRO A 234 21.24 1.88 5.18
C PRO A 234 20.76 1.64 3.72
N ASN A 235 20.60 0.37 3.33
CA ASN A 235 20.36 -0.04 1.96
C ASN A 235 18.92 -0.51 1.63
N GLY A 236 17.87 -0.27 2.44
CA GLY A 236 16.54 -0.58 1.88
C GLY A 236 15.26 -0.47 2.69
N GLY A 237 15.30 -0.19 4.00
CA GLY A 237 14.06 -0.02 4.74
C GLY A 237 13.41 1.34 4.45
N LEU A 238 12.15 1.35 4.05
CA LEU A 238 11.34 2.55 3.93
C LEU A 238 10.59 2.79 5.25
N VAL A 239 10.64 4.02 5.77
CA VAL A 239 9.80 4.43 6.89
C VAL A 239 8.83 5.49 6.41
N VAL A 240 7.54 5.20 6.50
CA VAL A 240 6.47 6.05 6.01
C VAL A 240 5.64 6.52 7.20
N TRP A 241 5.47 7.84 7.32
CA TRP A 241 4.50 8.41 8.23
C TRP A 241 3.15 8.44 7.53
N LYS A 242 2.23 7.55 7.93
CA LYS A 242 0.85 7.56 7.44
C LYS A 242 -0.01 8.46 8.31
N TYR A 243 -0.73 9.38 7.67
CA TYR A 243 -1.52 10.42 8.31
C TYR A 243 -2.91 10.48 7.66
N VAL A 244 -3.93 10.01 8.37
CA VAL A 244 -5.32 10.10 7.89
C VAL A 244 -5.89 11.48 8.24
N LEU A 245 -6.47 12.14 7.24
CA LEU A 245 -7.06 13.48 7.38
C LEU A 245 -8.45 13.40 8.03
N PHE A 246 -8.56 13.96 9.22
CA PHE A 246 -9.75 14.10 10.04
C PHE A 246 -10.01 15.58 10.33
N GLU A 247 -11.25 15.92 10.72
CA GLU A 247 -11.61 17.31 11.09
C GLU A 247 -10.80 17.85 12.29
N THR A 248 -10.12 16.98 13.03
CA THR A 248 -9.37 17.35 14.22
C THR A 248 -7.90 17.60 13.94
N ASN A 249 -7.44 17.39 12.70
CA ASN A 249 -6.01 17.38 12.35
C ASN A 249 -5.75 17.95 10.93
N ASP A 250 -6.65 18.80 10.41
CA ASP A 250 -6.62 19.31 9.02
C ASP A 250 -6.48 20.84 8.93
N SER A 251 -5.85 21.49 9.90
CA SER A 251 -5.47 22.91 9.75
C SER A 251 -4.22 23.04 8.87
N ASP A 252 -4.04 24.17 8.17
CA ASP A 252 -2.82 24.37 7.36
C ASP A 252 -1.57 24.30 8.24
N GLU A 253 -1.63 24.90 9.44
CA GLU A 253 -0.52 24.89 10.41
C GLU A 253 -0.13 23.46 10.80
N GLU A 254 -1.12 22.60 11.10
CA GLU A 254 -0.89 21.20 11.45
C GLU A 254 -0.26 20.41 10.28
N LEU A 255 -0.75 20.61 9.06
CA LEU A 255 -0.24 19.90 7.88
C LEU A 255 1.15 20.39 7.47
N LEU A 256 1.42 21.69 7.58
CA LEU A 256 2.75 22.27 7.34
C LEU A 256 3.74 21.83 8.42
N GLU A 257 3.32 21.74 9.68
CA GLU A 257 4.16 21.22 10.75
C GLU A 257 4.45 19.72 10.56
N ALA A 258 3.46 18.91 10.16
CA ALA A 258 3.68 17.50 9.84
C ALA A 258 4.76 17.34 8.75
N GLN A 259 4.74 18.19 7.71
CA GLN A 259 5.76 18.20 6.66
C GLN A 259 7.13 18.61 7.19
N ARG A 260 7.21 19.68 7.98
CA ARG A 260 8.46 20.12 8.60
C ARG A 260 9.07 19.02 9.49
N LEU A 261 8.24 18.32 10.27
CA LEU A 261 8.64 17.20 11.12
C LEU A 261 9.06 15.98 10.28
N ALA A 262 8.34 15.67 9.20
CA ALA A 262 8.70 14.60 8.29
C ALA A 262 10.08 14.82 7.67
N ASP A 263 10.38 16.03 7.21
CA ASP A 263 11.71 16.42 6.72
C ASP A 263 12.76 16.34 7.83
N GLN A 264 12.46 16.87 9.02
CA GLN A 264 13.37 16.84 10.17
C GLN A 264 13.72 15.42 10.61
N PHE A 265 12.73 14.51 10.63
CA PHE A 265 12.94 13.12 11.03
C PHE A 265 13.59 12.30 9.91
N GLY A 266 13.46 12.74 8.66
CA GLY A 266 13.99 12.04 7.49
C GLY A 266 13.15 10.83 7.08
N VAL A 267 11.82 10.88 7.25
CA VAL A 267 10.94 9.81 6.78
C VAL A 267 11.06 9.65 5.27
N SER A 268 10.93 8.44 4.75
CA SER A 268 10.94 8.20 3.30
C SER A 268 9.73 8.89 2.64
N ARG A 269 8.59 8.94 3.32
CA ARG A 269 7.36 9.55 2.82
C ARG A 269 6.45 10.00 3.98
N LEU A 270 5.83 11.16 3.82
CA LEU A 270 4.66 11.58 4.60
C LEU A 270 3.42 11.36 3.75
N TRP A 271 2.54 10.48 4.20
CA TRP A 271 1.40 10.03 3.43
C TRP A 271 0.10 10.57 4.01
N PHE A 272 -0.42 11.66 3.42
CA PHE A 272 -1.75 12.16 3.71
C PHE A 272 -2.82 11.31 3.01
N VAL A 273 -3.79 10.82 3.78
CA VAL A 273 -4.83 9.90 3.29
C VAL A 273 -6.21 10.48 3.51
N HIS A 274 -6.96 10.68 2.43
CA HIS A 274 -8.37 11.03 2.52
C HIS A 274 -9.21 9.86 3.04
N SER A 275 -9.94 10.07 4.12
CA SER A 275 -10.87 9.08 4.67
C SER A 275 -12.26 9.16 4.02
N HIS A 276 -13.02 8.08 4.12
CA HIS A 276 -14.46 8.04 3.84
C HIS A 276 -15.32 8.08 5.12
N THR A 277 -14.70 8.04 6.30
CA THR A 277 -15.39 7.93 7.59
C THR A 277 -16.16 9.21 7.94
N THR A 278 -17.00 9.15 8.97
CA THR A 278 -17.83 10.30 9.37
C THR A 278 -17.03 11.46 9.95
N ASN A 279 -15.87 11.19 10.55
CA ASN A 279 -14.95 12.18 11.13
C ASN A 279 -13.85 12.65 10.16
N ARG A 280 -13.95 12.30 8.85
CA ARG A 280 -12.98 12.72 7.82
C ARG A 280 -12.90 14.24 7.72
N SER A 281 -11.76 14.76 7.27
CA SER A 281 -11.63 16.18 6.92
C SER A 281 -12.75 16.62 5.97
N LYS A 282 -13.32 17.80 6.24
CA LYS A 282 -14.27 18.48 5.35
C LYS A 282 -13.60 19.54 4.48
N ARG A 283 -12.35 19.90 4.84
CA ARG A 283 -11.55 20.91 4.16
C ARG A 283 -10.78 20.31 2.98
N TYR A 284 -10.04 19.23 3.25
CA TYR A 284 -9.29 18.48 2.26
C TYR A 284 -9.92 17.10 2.08
N THR A 285 -10.54 16.93 0.93
CA THR A 285 -11.41 15.80 0.62
C THR A 285 -10.93 15.12 -0.65
N TYR A 286 -11.44 13.92 -0.89
CA TYR A 286 -11.23 13.25 -2.18
C TYR A 286 -11.66 14.13 -3.37
N GLN A 287 -12.59 15.07 -3.23
CA GLN A 287 -13.03 15.92 -4.34
C GLN A 287 -12.05 17.06 -4.65
N ASN A 288 -11.14 17.41 -3.75
CA ASN A 288 -10.22 18.52 -3.90
C ASN A 288 -8.80 18.20 -3.38
N PRO A 289 -8.19 17.06 -3.78
CA PRO A 289 -6.91 16.60 -3.22
C PRO A 289 -5.77 17.61 -3.40
N HIS A 290 -5.85 18.45 -4.44
CA HIS A 290 -4.87 19.47 -4.78
C HIS A 290 -4.88 20.70 -3.87
N THR A 291 -5.87 20.84 -2.99
CA THR A 291 -5.94 21.99 -2.07
C THR A 291 -5.16 21.74 -0.78
N VAL A 292 -4.68 20.52 -0.54
CA VAL A 292 -3.76 20.21 0.56
C VAL A 292 -2.51 21.06 0.40
N PRO A 293 -2.09 21.85 1.41
CA PRO A 293 -0.87 22.64 1.31
C PRO A 293 0.35 21.71 1.30
N VAL A 294 1.09 21.69 0.19
CA VAL A 294 2.30 20.86 0.04
C VAL A 294 3.51 21.76 -0.18
N THR A 295 4.52 21.59 0.68
CA THR A 295 5.81 22.29 0.62
C THR A 295 7.00 21.33 0.60
N SER A 296 6.81 20.06 0.99
CA SER A 296 7.85 19.03 0.99
C SER A 296 7.65 18.02 -0.15
N SER A 297 8.74 17.65 -0.83
CA SER A 297 8.76 16.58 -1.85
C SER A 297 8.54 15.17 -1.27
N ARG A 298 8.54 15.02 0.05
CA ARG A 298 8.24 13.75 0.74
C ARG A 298 6.74 13.48 0.84
N VAL A 299 5.89 14.47 0.54
CA VAL A 299 4.45 14.31 0.66
C VAL A 299 3.91 13.46 -0.49
N LYS A 300 3.15 12.43 -0.10
CA LYS A 300 2.21 11.75 -0.99
C LYS A 300 0.80 12.01 -0.47
N ILE A 301 -0.11 12.33 -1.38
CA ILE A 301 -1.54 12.38 -1.09
C ILE A 301 -2.17 11.12 -1.73
N ASP A 302 -3.07 10.46 -1.01
CA ASP A 302 -3.83 9.33 -1.55
C ASP A 302 -5.22 9.30 -0.90
N SER A 303 -6.02 8.34 -1.30
CA SER A 303 -7.40 8.22 -0.90
C SER A 303 -7.74 6.80 -0.49
N HIS A 304 -8.72 6.68 0.40
CA HIS A 304 -9.22 5.38 0.81
C HIS A 304 -9.63 4.53 -0.41
N PRO A 305 -9.35 3.20 -0.42
CA PRO A 305 -9.67 2.32 -1.55
C PRO A 305 -11.13 2.35 -2.03
N SER A 306 -12.07 2.79 -1.19
CA SER A 306 -13.48 2.99 -1.57
C SER A 306 -13.65 3.94 -2.75
N TYR A 307 -12.74 4.90 -2.90
CA TYR A 307 -12.76 5.84 -4.01
C TYR A 307 -12.18 5.26 -5.30
N LEU A 308 -11.58 4.06 -5.24
CA LEU A 308 -10.96 3.38 -6.38
C LEU A 308 -11.89 2.39 -7.10
N ARG A 309 -13.11 2.18 -6.59
CA ARG A 309 -14.02 1.14 -7.09
C ARG A 309 -14.33 1.24 -8.58
N HIS A 310 -14.50 2.48 -9.06
CA HIS A 310 -14.79 2.81 -10.46
C HIS A 310 -13.60 3.46 -11.14
N ALA A 311 -12.42 3.35 -10.54
CA ALA A 311 -11.24 3.95 -11.13
C ALA A 311 -10.77 3.08 -12.30
N VAL A 312 -10.36 3.73 -13.38
CA VAL A 312 -9.85 3.03 -14.56
C VAL A 312 -8.37 2.77 -14.35
N THR A 313 -8.02 1.49 -14.19
CA THR A 313 -6.64 1.03 -14.11
C THR A 313 -6.10 0.79 -15.52
N ILE A 314 -5.05 1.51 -15.91
CA ILE A 314 -4.30 1.28 -17.14
C ILE A 314 -2.95 0.68 -16.76
N ALA A 315 -2.65 -0.52 -17.26
CA ALA A 315 -1.33 -1.13 -17.19
C ALA A 315 -0.69 -1.04 -18.57
N PRO A 316 0.35 -0.20 -18.75
CA PRO A 316 1.01 -0.07 -20.04
C PRO A 316 1.89 -1.30 -20.37
N ALA A 317 2.55 -1.27 -21.53
CA ALA A 317 3.21 -2.42 -22.16
C ALA A 317 4.17 -3.19 -21.23
N LYS A 318 4.40 -4.49 -21.53
CA LYS A 318 5.13 -5.45 -20.65
C LYS A 318 6.63 -5.18 -20.48
N THR A 319 7.22 -4.19 -21.15
CA THR A 319 8.66 -3.91 -21.14
C THR A 319 8.91 -2.42 -20.98
N PRO A 320 9.98 -2.00 -20.26
CA PRO A 320 10.35 -0.60 -20.14
C PRO A 320 10.64 0.02 -21.51
N ASP A 321 10.18 1.25 -21.69
CA ASP A 321 10.43 2.05 -22.88
C ASP A 321 11.84 2.63 -22.81
N ARG A 322 12.61 2.41 -23.88
CA ARG A 322 13.94 3.00 -24.04
C ARG A 322 13.82 4.31 -24.81
N ILE A 323 14.24 5.39 -24.16
CA ILE A 323 14.07 6.76 -24.62
C ILE A 323 15.45 7.36 -24.91
N TYR A 324 15.59 8.02 -26.06
CA TYR A 324 16.81 8.75 -26.42
C TYR A 324 16.55 10.23 -26.21
N GLY A 325 17.23 10.79 -25.22
CA GLY A 325 17.20 12.20 -24.88
C GLY A 325 18.16 13.04 -25.71
N ASP A 326 18.27 14.30 -25.31
CA ASP A 326 19.23 15.25 -25.85
C ASP A 326 20.66 14.70 -25.66
N ASN A 327 21.55 15.00 -26.61
CA ASN A 327 22.93 14.50 -26.63
C ASN A 327 23.07 12.96 -26.59
N SER A 328 22.04 12.22 -27.02
CA SER A 328 22.02 10.74 -27.03
C SER A 328 22.02 10.10 -25.63
N ILE A 329 21.64 10.84 -24.58
CA ILE A 329 21.44 10.27 -23.25
C ILE A 329 20.36 9.19 -23.33
N VAL A 330 20.63 8.03 -22.74
CA VAL A 330 19.64 6.95 -22.66
C VAL A 330 18.87 7.03 -21.34
N CYS A 331 17.55 7.14 -21.45
CA CYS A 331 16.63 6.98 -20.32
C CYS A 331 15.82 5.68 -20.51
N LEU A 332 15.47 5.05 -19.39
CA LEU A 332 14.47 4.00 -19.31
C LEU A 332 13.30 4.50 -18.47
N MET A 333 12.10 4.09 -18.85
CA MET A 333 10.91 4.32 -18.05
C MET A 333 9.95 3.15 -18.14
N TYR A 334 9.26 2.91 -17.04
CA TYR A 334 8.15 1.98 -17.00
C TYR A 334 7.08 2.55 -16.08
N VAL A 335 5.85 2.58 -16.57
CA VAL A 335 4.70 2.95 -15.76
C VAL A 335 4.08 1.67 -15.25
N ASP A 336 4.10 1.44 -13.93
CA ASP A 336 3.48 0.25 -13.35
C ASP A 336 1.96 0.31 -13.51
N ARG A 337 1.40 1.52 -13.28
CA ARG A 337 -0.05 1.71 -13.22
C ARG A 337 -0.42 3.18 -13.36
N ILE A 338 -1.50 3.43 -14.08
CA ILE A 338 -2.24 4.69 -14.06
C ILE A 338 -3.65 4.39 -13.57
N ILE A 339 -4.12 5.16 -12.60
CA ILE A 339 -5.48 5.10 -12.07
C ILE A 339 -6.13 6.45 -12.34
N VAL A 340 -7.15 6.47 -13.20
CA VAL A 340 -8.01 7.64 -13.38
C VAL A 340 -9.16 7.55 -12.39
N HIS A 341 -9.22 8.49 -11.46
CA HIS A 341 -10.19 8.52 -10.38
C HIS A 341 -11.51 9.19 -10.81
N ALA A 342 -12.60 8.90 -10.11
CA ALA A 342 -13.92 9.48 -10.42
C ALA A 342 -13.99 11.00 -10.22
N ASN A 343 -13.17 11.55 -9.32
CA ASN A 343 -12.96 13.00 -9.14
C ASN A 343 -12.06 13.63 -10.24
N ARG A 344 -11.64 12.82 -11.24
CA ARG A 344 -10.72 13.14 -12.35
C ARG A 344 -9.24 13.28 -11.96
N SER A 345 -8.85 13.15 -10.70
CA SER A 345 -7.42 13.09 -10.34
C SER A 345 -6.77 11.81 -10.85
N ILE A 346 -5.43 11.76 -10.85
CA ILE A 346 -4.70 10.60 -11.37
C ILE A 346 -3.68 10.13 -10.39
N SER A 347 -3.74 8.84 -10.05
CA SER A 347 -2.61 8.18 -9.43
C SER A 347 -1.76 7.53 -10.52
N ILE A 348 -0.47 7.84 -10.53
CA ILE A 348 0.47 7.24 -11.47
C ILE A 348 1.68 6.74 -10.69
N SER A 349 2.03 5.49 -10.93
CA SER A 349 3.18 4.83 -10.31
C SER A 349 4.03 4.16 -11.37
N GLY A 350 5.33 4.09 -11.13
CA GLY A 350 6.29 3.56 -12.08
C GLY A 350 7.72 3.76 -11.62
N TRP A 351 8.64 3.63 -12.56
CA TRP A 351 10.04 3.95 -12.36
C TRP A 351 10.65 4.54 -13.62
N ALA A 352 11.73 5.28 -13.42
CA ALA A 352 12.57 5.75 -14.50
C ALA A 352 14.03 5.80 -14.06
N ALA A 353 14.93 5.67 -15.02
CA ALA A 353 16.38 5.68 -14.79
C ALA A 353 17.08 6.31 -16.00
N SER A 354 18.20 6.99 -15.78
CA SER A 354 18.96 7.65 -16.86
C SER A 354 20.47 7.49 -16.67
N GLU A 355 21.22 7.57 -17.77
CA GLU A 355 22.68 7.70 -17.74
C GLU A 355 23.14 9.03 -17.13
N SER A 356 22.27 10.04 -17.11
CA SER A 356 22.42 11.27 -16.33
C SER A 356 21.61 11.22 -15.03
N SER A 357 21.83 12.17 -14.14
CA SER A 357 20.97 12.33 -12.96
C SER A 357 19.55 12.70 -13.39
N LEU A 358 18.54 12.17 -12.68
CA LEU A 358 17.14 12.58 -12.79
C LEU A 358 16.68 13.22 -11.48
N SER A 359 16.09 14.42 -11.58
CA SER A 359 15.47 15.10 -10.44
C SER A 359 13.99 14.76 -10.32
N HIS A 360 13.25 14.85 -11.43
CA HIS A 360 11.81 14.58 -11.50
C HIS A 360 11.37 14.35 -12.96
N ILE A 361 10.12 13.94 -13.13
CA ILE A 361 9.43 13.93 -14.43
C ILE A 361 8.23 14.86 -14.36
N ALA A 362 8.14 15.84 -15.26
CA ALA A 362 6.93 16.64 -15.44
C ALA A 362 5.92 15.86 -16.30
N LEU A 363 4.73 15.61 -15.77
CA LEU A 363 3.64 14.97 -16.50
C LEU A 363 2.76 16.02 -17.19
N ARG A 364 2.42 15.78 -18.45
CA ARG A 364 1.59 16.66 -19.29
C ARG A 364 0.54 15.91 -20.10
N VAL A 365 -0.54 16.61 -20.48
CA VAL A 365 -1.51 16.18 -21.51
C VAL A 365 -1.60 17.28 -22.55
N GLY A 366 -1.22 16.97 -23.79
CA GLY A 366 -1.00 18.01 -24.78
C GLY A 366 0.05 19.01 -24.26
N ASP A 367 -0.33 20.29 -24.16
CA ASP A 367 0.51 21.36 -23.61
C ASP A 367 0.30 21.60 -22.11
N ASP A 368 -0.74 21.02 -21.50
CA ASP A 368 -1.12 21.26 -20.11
C ASP A 368 -0.23 20.48 -19.15
N TYR A 369 0.34 21.18 -18.17
CA TYR A 369 1.14 20.59 -17.11
C TYR A 369 0.28 20.06 -15.96
N LEU A 370 0.41 18.78 -15.62
CA LEU A 370 -0.39 18.12 -14.58
C LEU A 370 0.30 18.08 -13.22
N GLY A 371 1.63 18.04 -13.20
CA GLY A 371 2.42 17.95 -11.96
C GLY A 371 3.68 17.11 -12.12
N ASP A 372 4.52 17.11 -11.07
CA ASP A 372 5.79 16.39 -11.06
C ASP A 372 5.67 15.00 -10.44
N LEU A 373 6.39 14.05 -11.04
CA LEU A 373 6.64 12.72 -10.53
C LEU A 373 8.02 12.71 -9.89
N ASN A 374 8.05 12.69 -8.57
CA ASN A 374 9.30 12.68 -7.81
C ASN A 374 9.79 11.25 -7.57
N PHE A 375 11.09 11.03 -7.72
CA PHE A 375 11.72 9.73 -7.46
C PHE A 375 11.95 9.53 -5.96
N ILE A 376 10.94 8.96 -5.30
CA ILE A 376 10.91 8.79 -3.84
C ILE A 376 10.85 7.32 -3.42
N MET A 377 10.85 6.39 -4.37
CA MET A 377 10.80 4.95 -4.11
C MET A 377 12.06 4.23 -4.60
N ARG A 378 12.53 3.26 -3.81
CA ARG A 378 13.52 2.29 -4.28
C ARG A 378 12.83 1.21 -5.12
N ARG A 379 13.51 0.74 -6.15
CA ARG A 379 13.08 -0.40 -6.97
C ARG A 379 14.19 -1.43 -7.08
N PRO A 380 14.35 -2.33 -6.07
CA PRO A 380 15.40 -3.34 -6.09
C PRO A 380 15.32 -4.23 -7.33
N ASP A 381 14.10 -4.56 -7.77
CA ASP A 381 13.82 -5.29 -9.00
C ASP A 381 14.38 -4.60 -10.26
N VAL A 382 14.43 -3.27 -10.27
CA VAL A 382 15.00 -2.48 -11.36
C VAL A 382 16.51 -2.42 -11.24
N VAL A 383 17.04 -2.10 -10.05
CA VAL A 383 18.47 -1.97 -9.80
C VAL A 383 19.22 -3.28 -10.09
N GLU A 384 18.62 -4.43 -9.78
CA GLU A 384 19.19 -5.74 -10.07
C GLU A 384 19.26 -6.05 -11.58
N ASN A 385 18.28 -5.61 -12.36
CA ASN A 385 18.16 -5.90 -13.79
C ASN A 385 18.76 -4.83 -14.71
N HIS A 386 18.98 -3.62 -14.18
CA HIS A 386 19.44 -2.45 -14.95
C HIS A 386 20.62 -1.74 -14.25
N THR A 387 21.65 -2.51 -13.92
CA THR A 387 22.84 -2.08 -13.14
C THR A 387 23.66 -0.95 -13.75
N VAL A 388 23.43 -0.59 -15.01
CA VAL A 388 24.08 0.55 -15.67
C VAL A 388 23.61 1.88 -15.08
N PHE A 389 22.40 1.92 -14.50
CA PHE A 389 21.85 3.10 -13.87
C PHE A 389 22.06 3.03 -12.35
N ASN A 390 22.71 4.06 -11.78
CA ASN A 390 23.14 4.07 -10.38
C ASN A 390 22.13 4.76 -9.42
N GLU A 391 20.91 5.03 -9.88
CA GLU A 391 19.91 5.71 -9.07
C GLU A 391 19.28 4.79 -8.02
N VAL A 392 19.52 5.13 -6.75
CA VAL A 392 18.96 4.38 -5.60
C VAL A 392 17.45 4.59 -5.49
N LEU A 393 16.98 5.81 -5.77
CA LEU A 393 15.57 6.17 -5.84
C LEU A 393 15.22 6.44 -7.28
N CYS A 394 14.52 5.50 -7.90
CA CYS A 394 14.14 5.54 -9.31
C CYS A 394 12.64 5.31 -9.51
N GLY A 395 11.90 4.98 -8.45
CA GLY A 395 10.45 4.80 -8.48
C GLY A 395 9.68 6.06 -8.10
N PHE A 396 8.55 6.29 -8.76
CA PHE A 396 7.60 7.36 -8.46
C PHE A 396 6.20 6.77 -8.19
N ASP A 397 5.41 7.50 -7.39
CA ASP A 397 4.03 7.14 -7.02
C ASP A 397 3.32 8.41 -6.53
N SER A 398 2.63 9.07 -7.45
CA SER A 398 2.06 10.40 -7.26
C SER A 398 0.56 10.39 -7.49
N LEU A 399 -0.18 11.15 -6.67
CA LEU A 399 -1.55 11.57 -6.97
C LEU A 399 -1.50 13.01 -7.49
N LEU A 400 -1.79 13.19 -8.77
CA LEU A 400 -1.79 14.49 -9.42
C LEU A 400 -3.22 15.02 -9.58
N PRO A 401 -3.44 16.34 -9.38
CA PRO A 401 -4.71 16.97 -9.71
C PRO A 401 -5.10 16.73 -11.16
N CYS A 402 -6.41 16.68 -11.39
CA CYS A 402 -6.92 17.20 -12.64
C CYS A 402 -6.98 18.73 -12.49
N ASN A 403 -6.04 19.44 -13.09
CA ASN A 403 -6.38 20.74 -13.67
C ASN A 403 -7.51 20.53 -14.69
N GLN A 404 -8.26 21.59 -15.00
CA GLN A 404 -9.63 21.57 -15.55
C GLN A 404 -9.89 20.69 -16.80
N ASN A 405 -8.86 20.14 -17.44
CA ASN A 405 -8.95 19.20 -18.56
C ASN A 405 -8.94 17.76 -18.03
N ALA A 406 -10.11 17.12 -18.04
CA ALA A 406 -10.26 15.72 -17.69
C ALA A 406 -9.34 14.87 -18.57
N ILE A 407 -8.54 14.00 -17.95
CA ILE A 407 -7.88 12.95 -18.73
C ILE A 407 -8.92 11.95 -19.17
N GLU A 408 -9.05 11.80 -20.48
CA GLU A 408 -9.93 10.84 -21.11
C GLU A 408 -9.12 9.73 -21.78
N PRO A 409 -9.64 8.49 -21.81
CA PRO A 409 -9.04 7.43 -22.63
C PRO A 409 -8.86 7.89 -24.08
N GLY A 410 -7.71 7.58 -24.66
CA GLY A 410 -7.28 8.01 -26.00
C GLY A 410 -6.40 9.26 -26.02
N GLN A 411 -6.14 9.89 -24.86
CA GLN A 411 -5.21 11.01 -24.77
C GLN A 411 -3.75 10.56 -24.63
N LEU A 412 -2.85 11.38 -25.17
CA LEU A 412 -1.40 11.17 -25.10
C LEU A 412 -0.84 11.84 -23.83
N LEU A 413 -0.34 11.04 -22.90
CA LEU A 413 0.43 11.51 -21.76
C LEU A 413 1.87 11.76 -22.18
N ARG A 414 2.40 12.94 -21.88
CA ARG A 414 3.80 13.30 -22.11
C ARG A 414 4.55 13.38 -20.79
N PHE A 415 5.70 12.74 -20.74
CA PHE A 415 6.62 12.66 -19.61
C PHE A 415 7.90 13.39 -20.00
N ASP A 416 8.13 14.56 -19.43
CA ASP A 416 9.36 15.33 -19.66
C ASP A 416 10.33 15.08 -18.50
N PHE A 417 11.52 14.58 -18.82
CA PHE A 417 12.54 14.18 -17.84
C PHE A 417 13.47 15.36 -17.57
N PHE A 418 13.76 15.61 -16.30
CA PHE A 418 14.61 16.72 -15.88
C PHE A 418 15.82 16.25 -15.08
N ASP A 419 16.97 16.87 -15.35
CA ASP A 419 18.12 16.95 -14.46
C ASP A 419 18.15 18.37 -13.88
N ASP A 420 17.75 18.50 -12.61
CA ASP A 420 17.45 19.77 -11.97
C ASP A 420 16.44 20.60 -12.81
N GLU A 421 16.83 21.76 -13.33
CA GLU A 421 16.01 22.62 -14.20
C GLU A 421 16.14 22.31 -15.70
N THR A 422 17.03 21.38 -16.08
CA THR A 422 17.32 21.08 -17.49
C THR A 422 16.51 19.88 -17.97
N LYS A 423 15.64 20.09 -18.95
CA LYS A 423 14.95 18.99 -19.63
C LYS A 423 15.94 18.19 -20.47
N ILE A 424 16.01 16.87 -20.27
CA ILE A 424 16.95 15.99 -20.97
C ILE A 424 16.28 15.02 -21.94
N ALA A 425 15.00 14.69 -21.75
CA ALA A 425 14.27 13.76 -22.61
C ALA A 425 12.76 14.00 -22.54
N SER A 426 12.02 13.46 -23.51
CA SER A 426 10.57 13.39 -23.49
C SER A 426 10.11 11.99 -23.92
N PHE A 427 9.11 11.46 -23.24
CA PHE A 427 8.41 10.22 -23.60
C PHE A 427 6.93 10.49 -23.73
N SER A 428 6.24 9.73 -24.58
CA SER A 428 4.80 9.86 -24.74
C SER A 428 4.15 8.50 -24.72
N LEU A 429 3.11 8.37 -23.91
CA LEU A 429 2.33 7.17 -23.73
C LEU A 429 0.88 7.47 -24.08
N GLU A 430 0.34 6.75 -25.06
CA GLU A 430 -1.09 6.82 -25.34
C GLU A 430 -1.83 6.07 -24.23
N ILE A 431 -2.80 6.73 -23.59
CA ILE A 431 -3.76 6.03 -22.75
C ILE A 431 -4.70 5.30 -23.70
N GLU A 432 -4.29 4.14 -24.19
CA GLU A 432 -5.23 3.30 -24.91
C GLU A 432 -6.40 2.97 -23.97
N ASN A 433 -7.63 2.99 -24.51
CA ASN A 433 -8.80 2.47 -23.82
C ASN A 433 -8.70 0.93 -23.79
N ARG A 434 -7.63 0.42 -23.20
CA ARG A 434 -7.49 -0.99 -22.85
C ARG A 434 -8.33 -1.17 -21.61
N ALA A 435 -9.59 -1.52 -21.83
CA ALA A 435 -10.25 -2.40 -20.90
C ALA A 435 -9.32 -3.63 -20.78
N LEU A 436 -8.58 -3.70 -19.67
CA LEU A 436 -7.39 -4.54 -19.50
C LEU A 436 -7.67 -6.03 -19.66
#